data_AF-D5QAI3-F1
#
_entry.id   AF-D5QAI3-F1
#
_cell.length_a   1.000
_cell.length_b   1.000
_cell.length_c   1.000
_cell.angle_alpha   90.00
_cell.angle_beta   90.00
_cell.angle_gamma   90.00
#
_symmetry.space_group_name_H-M   'P 1'
#
loop_
_entity.id
_entity.type
_entity.pdbx_description
1 polymer ?
#
loop_
_entity_poly.entity_id
_entity_poly.type
_entity_poly.pdbx_seq_one_letter_code
_entity_poly.pdbx_strand_id
1 'polypeptide(L)'
;MEGACISPATGKDAMSHNYATPMTPEKRLARVLLRIPADWSIRVERCGADGDTMSWRAAVAPQRGAQESEWCTGYPTMVDALEAAWRHARQQQ
;
A
#
# COMPACT_ATOMS: atom_id res chain seq x y z
N MET A 1 -54.27 -34.81 -15.60
CA MET A 1 -54.05 -33.74 -16.59
C MET A 1 -53.78 -32.46 -15.83
N GLU A 2 -52.61 -31.87 -15.76
CA GLU A 2 -51.24 -32.13 -16.24
C GLU A 2 -50.40 -31.34 -15.21
N GLY A 3 -49.33 -31.87 -14.63
CA GLY A 3 -48.05 -31.99 -15.33
C GLY A 3 -47.21 -30.73 -15.08
N ALA A 4 -46.23 -30.84 -14.19
CA ALA A 4 -45.26 -29.80 -13.88
C ALA A 4 -44.40 -29.44 -15.09
N CYS A 5 -44.04 -28.15 -15.22
CA CYS A 5 -42.99 -27.68 -16.12
C CYS A 5 -42.02 -26.76 -15.37
N ILE A 6 -41.17 -27.40 -14.58
CA ILE A 6 -39.79 -26.97 -14.31
C ILE A 6 -39.07 -26.71 -15.64
N SER A 7 -38.35 -25.59 -15.75
CA SER A 7 -37.39 -25.28 -16.82
C SER A 7 -36.51 -24.08 -16.40
N PRO A 8 -35.28 -23.95 -16.91
CA PRO A 8 -34.13 -24.68 -16.38
C PRO A 8 -32.97 -23.73 -16.01
N ALA A 9 -31.90 -24.34 -15.48
CA ALA A 9 -30.66 -23.68 -15.10
C ALA A 9 -29.94 -22.98 -16.27
N THR A 10 -29.40 -21.79 -15.97
CA THR A 10 -28.14 -21.28 -16.53
C THR A 10 -27.20 -21.14 -15.33
N GLY A 11 -26.26 -22.07 -15.13
CA GLY A 11 -24.85 -21.86 -15.48
C GLY A 11 -24.21 -20.87 -14.49
N LYS A 12 -23.70 -21.30 -13.33
CA LYS A 12 -22.33 -21.84 -13.13
C LYS A 12 -21.26 -21.11 -13.96
N ASP A 13 -20.84 -19.96 -13.45
CA ASP A 13 -19.44 -19.55 -13.36
C ASP A 13 -19.20 -19.17 -11.89
N ALA A 14 -18.96 -20.12 -10.99
CA ALA A 14 -17.64 -20.64 -10.66
C ALA A 14 -16.59 -19.52 -10.41
N MET A 15 -16.44 -19.19 -9.12
CA MET A 15 -15.23 -18.73 -8.44
C MET A 15 -14.44 -17.54 -9.04
N SER A 16 -14.62 -16.37 -8.44
CA SER A 16 -13.48 -15.62 -7.86
C SER A 16 -13.98 -14.61 -6.83
N HIS A 17 -14.70 -15.09 -5.80
CA HIS A 17 -14.65 -14.39 -4.53
C HIS A 17 -13.21 -14.53 -4.04
N ASN A 18 -12.41 -13.49 -4.29
CA ASN A 18 -11.06 -13.41 -3.78
C ASN A 18 -11.16 -13.23 -2.25
N TYR A 19 -11.33 -14.33 -1.52
CA TYR A 19 -11.27 -14.40 -0.06
C TYR A 19 -9.84 -14.40 0.46
N ALA A 20 -8.82 -14.17 -0.40
CA ALA A 20 -7.60 -13.58 0.15
C ALA A 20 -8.05 -12.21 0.61
N THR A 21 -8.03 -11.91 1.92
CA THR A 21 -8.26 -10.54 2.37
C THR A 21 -7.35 -9.68 1.52
N PRO A 22 -7.88 -8.86 0.58
CA PRO A 22 -7.02 -8.07 -0.27
C PRO A 22 -6.18 -7.26 0.70
N MET A 23 -4.86 -7.32 0.52
CA MET A 23 -3.94 -6.68 1.44
C MET A 23 -4.20 -5.19 1.34
N THR A 24 -5.13 -4.69 2.18
CA THR A 24 -5.65 -3.34 2.09
C THR A 24 -4.50 -2.36 2.27
N PRO A 25 -4.60 -1.16 1.71
CA PRO A 25 -3.62 -0.11 1.95
C PRO A 25 -3.29 0.03 3.45
N GLU A 26 -4.28 -0.11 4.33
CA GLU A 26 -4.07 -0.08 5.78
C GLU A 26 -3.25 -1.27 6.29
N LYS A 27 -3.52 -2.50 5.84
CA LYS A 27 -2.73 -3.67 6.25
C LYS A 27 -1.28 -3.59 5.77
N ARG A 28 -1.05 -3.04 4.57
CA ARG A 28 0.31 -2.78 4.06
C ARG A 28 1.01 -1.74 4.91
N LEU A 29 0.34 -0.62 5.18
CA LEU A 29 0.86 0.44 6.04
C LEU A 29 1.24 -0.09 7.42
N ALA A 30 0.34 -0.81 8.08
CA ALA A 30 0.59 -1.41 9.40
C ALA A 30 1.81 -2.33 9.37
N ARG A 31 1.96 -3.16 8.32
CA ARG A 31 3.13 -4.04 8.18
C ARG A 31 4.43 -3.25 7.98
N VAL A 32 4.40 -2.16 7.23
CA VAL A 32 5.58 -1.29 7.03
C VAL A 32 5.94 -0.61 8.35
N LEU A 33 4.97 -0.02 9.06
CA LEU A 33 5.19 0.62 10.36
C LEU A 33 5.73 -0.36 11.41
N LEU A 34 5.23 -1.60 11.45
CA LEU A 34 5.73 -2.64 12.36
C LEU A 34 7.17 -3.07 12.08
N ARG A 35 7.68 -2.82 10.86
CA ARG A 35 9.06 -3.17 10.47
C ARG A 35 10.04 -2.04 10.76
N ILE A 36 9.58 -0.80 10.78
CA ILE A 36 10.41 0.36 11.06
C ILE A 36 10.71 0.38 12.57
N PRO A 37 11.99 0.44 12.99
CA PRO A 37 12.33 0.51 14.41
C PRO A 37 11.74 1.77 15.07
N ALA A 38 11.41 1.69 16.36
CA ALA A 38 10.81 2.82 17.09
C ALA A 38 11.74 4.04 17.20
N ASP A 39 13.06 3.84 17.11
CA ASP A 39 14.08 4.90 17.09
C ASP A 39 14.23 5.61 15.73
N TRP A 40 13.33 5.37 14.78
CA TRP A 40 13.42 5.94 13.43
C TRP A 40 12.34 7.01 13.22
N SER A 41 12.75 8.10 12.57
CA SER A 41 11.85 9.14 12.11
C SER A 41 11.18 8.73 10.81
N ILE A 42 9.87 8.93 10.75
CA ILE A 42 9.07 8.78 9.54
C ILE A 42 8.55 10.16 9.15
N ARG A 43 8.83 10.56 7.92
CA ARG A 43 8.30 11.79 7.31
C ARG A 43 7.55 11.42 6.05
N VAL A 44 6.36 11.97 5.90
CA VAL A 44 5.51 11.75 4.74
C VAL A 44 5.00 13.11 4.30
N GLU A 45 5.13 13.39 3.01
CA GLU A 45 4.67 14.64 2.43
C GLU A 45 3.87 14.38 1.16
N ARG A 46 2.77 15.11 1.02
CA ARG A 46 1.98 15.13 -0.20
C ARG A 46 2.55 16.22 -1.12
N CYS A 47 3.20 15.81 -2.20
CA CYS A 47 3.62 16.72 -3.25
C CYS A 47 2.43 16.98 -4.19
N GLY A 48 1.95 18.22 -4.21
CA GLY A 48 1.12 18.69 -5.31
C GLY A 48 2.00 18.81 -6.55
N ALA A 49 1.71 18.07 -7.60
CA ALA A 49 2.27 18.36 -8.91
C ALA A 49 1.37 19.40 -9.60
N ASP A 50 2.03 20.35 -10.26
CA ASP A 50 1.46 21.17 -11.31
C ASP A 50 0.70 20.25 -12.30
N GLY A 51 -0.64 20.32 -12.28
CA GLY A 51 -1.53 19.45 -13.08
C GLY A 51 -1.94 18.14 -12.40
N ASP A 52 -3.22 18.07 -12.01
CA ASP A 52 -4.14 16.99 -11.56
C ASP A 52 -3.64 15.70 -10.85
N THR A 53 -2.36 15.38 -10.84
CA THR A 53 -1.84 14.10 -10.32
C THR A 53 -1.16 14.32 -8.97
N MET A 54 -1.89 13.98 -7.90
CA MET A 54 -1.36 14.00 -6.54
C MET A 54 -0.24 12.97 -6.37
N SER A 55 0.91 13.42 -5.87
CA SER A 55 2.07 12.57 -5.60
C SER A 55 2.41 12.58 -4.10
N TRP A 56 3.02 11.49 -3.63
CA TRP A 56 3.44 11.31 -2.25
C TRP A 56 4.93 10.99 -2.21
N ARG A 57 5.65 11.65 -1.32
CA ARG A 57 7.03 11.31 -0.98
C ARG A 57 7.10 10.96 0.49
N ALA A 58 8.00 10.06 0.84
CA ALA A 58 8.30 9.73 2.23
C ALA A 58 9.80 9.66 2.43
N ALA A 59 10.23 9.87 3.66
CA ALA A 59 11.60 9.70 4.11
C ALA A 59 11.59 8.98 5.45
N VAL A 60 12.46 7.98 5.58
CA VAL A 60 12.57 7.14 6.77
C VAL A 60 14.05 7.10 7.14
N ALA A 61 14.39 7.45 8.38
CA ALA A 61 15.79 7.48 8.81
C ALA A 61 15.94 7.26 10.33
N PRO A 62 17.07 6.72 10.80
CA PRO A 62 17.37 6.65 12.23
C PRO A 62 17.36 8.05 12.86
N GLN A 63 16.79 8.21 14.05
CA GLN A 63 16.91 9.45 14.83
C GLN A 63 18.33 9.66 15.38
N ARG A 64 19.11 8.59 15.47
CA ARG A 64 20.51 8.63 15.92
C ARG A 64 21.43 8.82 14.71
N GLY A 65 22.07 9.98 14.67
CA GLY A 65 23.00 10.37 13.62
C GLY A 65 22.39 11.50 12.79
N ALA A 66 23.21 12.45 12.36
CA ALA A 66 22.82 13.51 11.43
C ALA A 66 22.61 12.93 10.01
N GLN A 67 21.96 11.76 9.90
CA GLN A 67 21.60 11.17 8.63
C GLN A 67 20.39 11.95 8.13
N GLU A 68 20.62 12.81 7.14
CA GLU A 68 19.53 13.47 6.44
C GLU A 68 18.59 12.40 5.88
N SER A 69 17.30 12.51 6.21
CA SER A 69 16.31 11.55 5.75
C SER A 69 16.18 11.70 4.24
N GLU A 70 16.67 10.70 3.50
CA GLU A 70 16.57 10.72 2.06
C GLU A 70 15.11 10.52 1.64
N TRP A 71 14.59 11.50 0.90
CA TRP A 71 13.24 11.45 0.38
C TRP A 71 13.19 10.56 -0.85
N CYS A 72 12.21 9.66 -0.89
CA CYS A 72 11.94 8.95 -2.12
C CYS A 72 11.29 9.84 -3.19
N THR A 73 11.37 9.38 -4.43
CA THR A 73 10.69 9.97 -5.59
C THR A 73 9.17 10.01 -5.39
N GLY A 74 8.45 10.80 -6.19
CA GLY A 74 7.00 10.91 -6.07
C GLY A 74 6.27 9.61 -6.44
N TYR A 75 5.39 9.14 -5.55
CA TYR A 75 4.57 7.94 -5.72
C TYR A 75 3.07 8.28 -5.78
N PRO A 76 2.25 7.45 -6.45
CA PRO A 76 0.81 7.68 -6.54
C PRO A 76 0.08 7.48 -5.21
N THR A 77 0.66 6.73 -4.26
CA THR A 77 0.06 6.48 -2.94
C THR A 77 1.06 6.67 -1.81
N MET A 78 0.56 7.14 -0.67
CA MET A 78 1.35 7.31 0.56
C MET A 78 2.05 6.02 1.01
N VAL A 79 1.36 4.88 0.90
CA VAL A 79 1.89 3.58 1.36
C VAL A 79 3.06 3.13 0.51
N ASP A 80 2.97 3.34 -0.81
CA ASP A 80 4.06 3.01 -1.74
C ASP A 80 5.28 3.91 -1.48
N ALA A 81 5.05 5.21 -1.25
CA ALA A 81 6.10 6.15 -0.86
C ALA A 81 6.82 5.72 0.43
N LEU A 82 6.06 5.36 1.46
CA LEU A 82 6.60 4.93 2.75
C LEU A 82 7.37 3.60 2.64
N GLU A 83 6.82 2.64 1.90
CA GLU A 83 7.49 1.36 1.68
C GLU A 83 8.80 1.55 0.92
N ALA A 84 8.81 2.38 -0.13
CA ALA A 84 10.02 2.75 -0.85
C ALA A 84 11.05 3.40 0.07
N ALA A 85 10.64 4.37 0.90
CA ALA A 85 11.53 5.05 1.85
C ALA A 85 12.14 4.10 2.88
N TRP A 86 11.32 3.21 3.44
CA TRP A 86 11.81 2.17 4.34
C TRP A 86 12.80 1.22 3.63
N ARG A 87 12.47 0.77 2.42
CA ARG A 87 13.33 -0.12 1.63
C ARG A 87 14.64 0.57 1.26
N HIS A 88 14.64 1.86 1.01
CA HIS A 88 15.84 2.62 0.71
C HIS A 88 16.71 2.79 1.95
N ALA A 89 16.12 3.24 3.06
CA ALA A 89 16.82 3.47 4.31
C ALA A 89 17.50 2.21 4.88
N ARG A 90 16.87 1.03 4.74
CA ARG A 90 17.48 -0.25 5.15
C ARG A 90 18.60 -0.75 4.22
N GLN A 91 18.71 -0.24 3.00
CA GLN A 91 19.79 -0.57 2.06
C GLN A 91 21.01 0.33 2.27
N GLN A 92 20.79 1.51 2.85
CA GLN A 92 21.85 2.46 3.24
C GLN A 92 22.42 2.19 4.64
N GLN A 93 21.95 1.13 5.31
CA GLN A 93 22.38 0.70 6.64
C GLN A 93 23.36 -0.46 6.53
#